data_AF-K8EIA8-F1
#
_entry.id   AF-K8EIA8-F1
#
_cell.length_a   1.000
_cell.length_b   1.000
_cell.length_c   1.000
_cell.angle_alpha   90.00
_cell.angle_beta   90.00
_cell.angle_gamma   90.00
#
_symmetry.space_group_name_H-M   'P 1'
#
loop_
_entity.id
_entity.type
_entity.pdbx_description
1 polymer ?
#
loop_
_entity_poly.entity_id
_entity_poly.type
_entity_poly.pdbx_seq_one_letter_code
_entity_poly.pdbx_strand_id
1 'polypeptide(L)'
;MMSLAFGISSKVIMNEKEYLLDLDFSTVLKMFEMFQDDDLNEGYKFAGVLMGVGNLSEDEINELTDDEKISLYSLISEKISASSTRQTELERDLAGNVLTTVNKQVYSLVEDASYIFASFYKDYKIDLIDMQGSLHWDKFNALLISLSDNTKFKKIIEIRQMEETKEMSSEQKEELRKAKKAYALKSNQAELEFSGMDIKQKREWYKKNKTKGSEV
;
A
#
# COMPACT_ATOMS: atom_id res chain seq x y z
N MET A 1 -17.11 -0.87 3.84
CA MET A 1 -16.92 -1.00 5.30
C MET A 1 -17.77 -2.15 5.78
N MET A 2 -17.14 -3.08 6.47
CA MET A 2 -17.76 -4.29 7.00
C MET A 2 -18.62 -3.97 8.23
N SER A 3 -19.82 -4.55 8.27
CA SER A 3 -20.70 -4.57 9.43
C SER A 3 -21.04 -6.01 9.79
N LEU A 4 -20.92 -6.38 11.06
CA LEU A 4 -21.36 -7.70 11.52
C LEU A 4 -22.89 -7.84 11.51
N ALA A 5 -23.63 -6.74 11.59
CA ALA A 5 -25.09 -6.73 11.56
C ALA A 5 -25.65 -6.71 10.13
N PHE A 6 -25.01 -5.96 9.23
CA PHE A 6 -25.51 -5.72 7.86
C PHE A 6 -24.67 -6.38 6.76
N GLY A 7 -23.60 -7.09 7.12
CA GLY A 7 -22.69 -7.72 6.18
C GLY A 7 -21.70 -6.75 5.55
N ILE A 8 -21.22 -7.09 4.35
CA ILE A 8 -20.26 -6.29 3.59
C ILE A 8 -20.93 -5.78 2.32
N SER A 9 -20.82 -4.47 2.09
CA SER A 9 -21.34 -3.84 0.87
C SER A 9 -20.26 -3.80 -0.20
N SER A 10 -20.49 -4.51 -1.30
CA SER A 10 -19.65 -4.51 -2.51
C SER A 10 -20.27 -3.65 -3.62
N LYS A 11 -20.91 -2.53 -3.25
CA LYS A 11 -21.53 -1.62 -4.23
C LYS A 11 -21.18 -0.15 -3.99
N VAL A 12 -21.33 0.63 -5.05
CA VAL A 12 -21.33 2.10 -5.07
C VAL A 12 -22.57 2.60 -5.83
N ILE A 13 -22.98 3.84 -5.57
CA ILE A 13 -24.17 4.45 -6.19
C ILE A 13 -23.71 5.69 -6.95
N MET A 14 -24.07 5.78 -8.23
CA MET A 14 -23.82 6.94 -9.08
C MET A 14 -25.09 7.22 -9.89
N ASN A 15 -25.61 8.44 -9.84
CA ASN A 15 -26.84 8.84 -10.54
C ASN A 15 -28.03 7.90 -10.27
N GLU A 16 -28.23 7.52 -9.00
CA GLU A 16 -29.27 6.56 -8.56
C GLU A 16 -29.14 5.12 -9.11
N LYS A 17 -28.14 4.85 -9.96
CA LYS A 17 -27.78 3.51 -10.42
C LYS A 17 -26.79 2.85 -9.46
N GLU A 18 -27.07 1.60 -9.12
CA GLU A 18 -26.17 0.77 -8.32
C GLU A 18 -25.16 0.05 -9.21
N TYR A 19 -23.88 0.12 -8.83
CA TYR A 19 -22.79 -0.61 -9.46
C TYR A 19 -22.24 -1.64 -8.48
N LEU A 20 -22.31 -2.92 -8.86
CA LEU A 20 -21.73 -4.02 -8.10
C LEU A 20 -20.25 -4.15 -8.46
N LEU A 21 -19.40 -4.08 -7.45
CA LEU A 21 -17.95 -4.11 -7.58
C LEU A 21 -17.41 -5.51 -7.29
N ASP A 22 -16.38 -5.91 -8.01
CA ASP A 22 -15.53 -7.03 -7.62
C ASP A 22 -14.47 -6.54 -6.63
N LEU A 23 -14.80 -6.68 -5.35
CA LEU A 23 -13.91 -6.40 -4.23
C LEU A 23 -13.28 -7.68 -3.67
N ASP A 24 -13.02 -8.70 -4.49
CA ASP A 24 -12.08 -9.73 -4.09
C ASP A 24 -10.69 -9.11 -3.86
N PHE A 25 -9.99 -9.56 -2.82
CA PHE A 25 -8.70 -8.98 -2.49
C PHE A 25 -7.69 -9.14 -3.65
N SER A 26 -7.76 -10.22 -4.42
CA SER A 26 -6.85 -10.45 -5.54
C SER A 26 -7.12 -9.52 -6.71
N THR A 27 -8.38 -9.15 -6.96
CA THR A 27 -8.75 -8.14 -7.96
C THR A 27 -8.20 -6.77 -7.59
N VAL A 28 -8.31 -6.39 -6.31
CA VAL A 28 -7.74 -5.13 -5.81
C VAL A 28 -6.21 -5.14 -5.81
N LEU A 29 -5.56 -6.27 -5.49
CA LEU A 29 -4.10 -6.37 -5.57
C LEU A 29 -3.58 -6.26 -7.02
N LYS A 30 -4.26 -6.88 -7.99
CA LYS A 30 -3.94 -6.72 -9.42
C LYS A 30 -4.01 -5.25 -9.85
N MET A 31 -4.99 -4.49 -9.35
CA MET A 31 -5.04 -3.05 -9.57
C MET A 31 -3.76 -2.37 -9.03
N PHE A 32 -3.36 -2.64 -7.79
CA PHE A 32 -2.14 -2.03 -7.23
C PHE A 32 -0.87 -2.41 -8.01
N GLU A 33 -0.75 -3.65 -8.47
CA GLU A 33 0.36 -4.09 -9.33
C GLU A 33 0.36 -3.34 -10.67
N MET A 34 -0.81 -3.22 -11.30
CA MET A 34 -1.00 -2.48 -12.55
C MET A 34 -0.59 -1.00 -12.43
N PHE A 35 -0.84 -0.37 -11.29
CA PHE A 35 -0.41 1.03 -11.06
C PHE A 35 1.10 1.18 -10.82
N GLN A 36 1.80 0.12 -10.42
CA GLN A 36 3.26 0.11 -10.26
C GLN A 36 4.01 -0.19 -11.57
N ASP A 37 3.28 -0.53 -12.64
CA ASP A 37 3.85 -0.76 -13.95
C ASP A 37 4.04 0.58 -14.70
N ASP A 38 5.29 1.05 -14.74
CA ASP A 38 5.68 2.28 -15.43
C ASP A 38 5.60 2.16 -16.97
N ASP A 39 5.55 0.94 -17.51
CA ASP A 39 5.45 0.69 -18.95
C ASP A 39 4.00 0.75 -19.45
N LEU A 40 3.02 0.69 -18.53
CA LEU A 40 1.59 0.71 -18.87
C LEU A 40 1.04 2.14 -18.96
N ASN A 41 0.30 2.42 -20.04
CA ASN A 41 -0.34 3.72 -20.24
C ASN A 41 -1.45 3.98 -19.21
N GLU A 42 -1.55 5.23 -18.72
CA GLU A 42 -2.56 5.66 -17.75
C GLU A 42 -4.02 5.41 -18.18
N GLY A 43 -4.32 5.52 -19.48
CA GLY A 43 -5.64 5.17 -20.02
C GLY A 43 -5.98 3.68 -19.88
N TYR A 44 -4.99 2.79 -20.05
CA TYR A 44 -5.19 1.35 -19.81
C TYR A 44 -5.33 1.06 -18.32
N LYS A 45 -4.59 1.75 -17.44
CA LYS A 45 -4.77 1.64 -15.98
C LYS A 45 -6.17 2.06 -15.57
N PHE A 46 -6.64 3.19 -16.07
CA PHE A 46 -7.98 3.70 -15.81
C PHE A 46 -9.07 2.72 -16.27
N ALA A 47 -8.99 2.23 -17.51
CA ALA A 47 -9.92 1.26 -18.04
C ALA A 47 -9.87 -0.08 -17.27
N GLY A 48 -8.68 -0.52 -16.88
CA GLY A 48 -8.47 -1.73 -16.08
C GLY A 48 -9.14 -1.67 -14.70
N VAL A 49 -9.22 -0.50 -14.06
CA VAL A 49 -9.97 -0.33 -12.81
C VAL A 49 -11.47 -0.53 -13.01
N LEU A 50 -12.03 0.06 -14.08
CA LEU A 50 -13.45 -0.06 -14.40
C LEU A 50 -13.84 -1.50 -14.79
N MET A 51 -12.98 -2.19 -15.55
CA MET A 51 -13.22 -3.59 -15.92
C MET A 51 -13.00 -4.56 -14.76
N GLY A 52 -11.91 -4.38 -14.00
CA GLY A 52 -11.54 -5.25 -12.90
C GLY A 52 -12.42 -5.02 -11.68
N VAL A 53 -12.14 -3.97 -10.91
CA VAL A 53 -12.89 -3.69 -9.66
C VAL A 53 -14.31 -3.21 -9.96
N GLY A 54 -14.47 -2.40 -11.01
CA GLY A 54 -15.80 -1.96 -11.45
C GLY A 54 -16.66 -3.10 -12.01
N ASN A 55 -16.04 -4.24 -12.35
CA ASN A 55 -16.69 -5.42 -12.91
C ASN A 55 -17.61 -5.09 -14.10
N LEU A 56 -17.16 -4.18 -14.96
CA LEU A 56 -17.88 -3.74 -16.15
C LEU A 56 -17.31 -4.39 -17.41
N SER A 57 -18.20 -4.77 -18.32
CA SER A 57 -17.84 -5.12 -19.69
C SER A 57 -17.43 -3.88 -20.49
N GLU A 58 -16.77 -4.10 -21.63
CA GLU A 58 -16.39 -3.02 -22.55
C GLU A 58 -17.61 -2.23 -23.06
N ASP A 59 -18.71 -2.93 -23.36
CA ASP A 59 -19.97 -2.31 -23.80
C ASP A 59 -20.56 -1.40 -22.72
N GLU A 60 -20.62 -1.88 -21.46
CA GLU A 60 -21.11 -1.08 -20.33
C GLU A 60 -20.25 0.16 -20.08
N ILE A 61 -18.93 0.07 -20.27
CA ILE A 61 -18.02 1.22 -20.16
C ILE A 61 -18.27 2.22 -21.30
N ASN A 62 -18.52 1.73 -22.52
CA ASN A 62 -18.76 2.56 -23.70
C ASN A 62 -20.11 3.30 -23.63
N GLU A 63 -21.08 2.77 -22.89
CA GLU A 63 -22.35 3.46 -22.61
C GLU A 63 -22.19 4.64 -21.64
N LEU A 64 -21.14 4.67 -20.83
CA LEU A 64 -20.86 5.77 -19.91
C LEU A 64 -20.22 6.96 -20.64
N THR A 65 -20.66 8.15 -20.27
CA THR A 65 -19.95 9.39 -20.62
C THR A 65 -18.59 9.45 -19.91
N ASP A 66 -17.68 10.29 -20.39
CA ASP A 66 -16.36 10.43 -19.77
C ASP A 66 -16.44 10.97 -18.33
N ASP A 67 -17.37 11.88 -18.05
CA ASP A 67 -17.63 12.38 -16.69
C ASP A 67 -18.14 11.28 -15.76
N GLU A 68 -18.98 10.37 -16.27
CA GLU A 68 -19.47 9.21 -15.52
C GLU A 68 -18.36 8.20 -15.25
N LYS A 69 -17.48 7.94 -16.22
CA LYS A 69 -16.31 7.08 -16.02
C LYS A 69 -15.41 7.62 -14.92
N ILE A 70 -15.10 8.92 -14.94
CA ILE A 70 -14.26 9.59 -13.93
C ILE A 70 -14.93 9.54 -12.55
N SER A 71 -16.24 9.79 -12.50
CA SER A 71 -17.02 9.74 -11.27
C SER A 71 -17.04 8.33 -10.67
N LEU A 72 -17.28 7.30 -11.49
CA LEU A 72 -17.28 5.90 -11.06
C LEU A 72 -15.89 5.45 -10.60
N TYR A 73 -14.84 5.80 -11.34
CA TYR A 73 -13.46 5.55 -10.93
C TYR A 73 -13.15 6.16 -9.56
N SER A 74 -13.60 7.38 -9.31
CA SER A 74 -13.40 8.07 -8.03
C SER A 74 -14.13 7.36 -6.89
N LEU A 75 -15.38 6.93 -7.11
CA LEU A 75 -16.15 6.16 -6.14
C LEU A 75 -15.51 4.80 -5.83
N ILE A 76 -14.99 4.09 -6.84
CA ILE A 76 -14.24 2.84 -6.67
C ILE A 76 -12.98 3.09 -5.84
N SER A 77 -12.20 4.11 -6.20
CA SER A 77 -10.96 4.48 -5.50
C SER A 77 -11.21 4.83 -4.04
N GLU A 78 -12.28 5.57 -3.76
CA GLU A 78 -12.72 5.89 -2.40
C GLU A 78 -13.12 4.61 -1.63
N LYS A 79 -13.87 3.70 -2.27
CA LYS A 79 -14.28 2.43 -1.66
C LYS A 79 -13.09 1.55 -1.24
N ILE A 80 -12.08 1.44 -2.09
CA ILE A 80 -10.83 0.70 -1.82
C ILE A 80 -10.01 1.39 -0.72
N SER A 81 -9.97 2.72 -0.75
CA SER A 81 -9.18 3.51 0.21
C SER A 81 -9.83 3.57 1.60
N ALA A 82 -11.16 3.58 1.70
CA ALA A 82 -11.87 3.63 2.97
C ALA A 82 -11.72 2.34 3.80
N SER A 83 -11.44 1.22 3.14
CA SER A 83 -11.19 -0.09 3.76
C SER A 83 -9.71 -0.31 4.07
N SER A 84 -8.83 0.34 3.31
CA SER A 84 -7.42 0.48 3.63
C SER A 84 -7.29 1.42 4.82
N THR A 85 -7.23 0.88 6.04
CA THR A 85 -6.86 1.71 7.18
C THR A 85 -5.45 2.21 6.89
N ARG A 86 -5.29 3.47 6.49
CA ARG A 86 -3.97 4.11 6.52
C ARG A 86 -3.50 3.88 7.95
N GLN A 87 -2.49 3.03 8.14
CA GLN A 87 -1.71 3.07 9.36
C GLN A 87 -0.91 4.39 9.29
N THR A 88 -1.61 5.52 9.43
CA THR A 88 -1.01 6.72 9.97
C THR A 88 -0.68 6.36 11.40
N GLU A 89 0.54 5.88 11.61
CA GLU A 89 1.10 5.86 12.93
C GLU A 89 1.14 7.31 13.38
N LEU A 90 0.31 7.62 14.37
CA LEU A 90 0.40 8.90 15.06
C LEU A 90 1.60 8.74 15.99
N GLU A 91 2.71 9.40 15.69
CA GLU A 91 3.77 9.56 16.69
C GLU A 91 3.16 10.25 17.90
N ARG A 92 3.13 9.57 19.04
CA ARG A 92 2.62 10.10 20.29
C ARG A 92 3.78 10.40 21.22
N ASP A 93 3.81 11.59 21.81
CA ASP A 93 4.74 11.87 22.90
C ASP A 93 4.43 10.98 24.13
N LEU A 94 5.32 11.03 25.14
CA LEU A 94 5.14 10.33 26.42
C LEU A 94 3.85 10.76 27.16
N ALA A 95 3.19 11.84 26.75
CA ALA A 95 1.92 12.34 27.28
C ALA A 95 0.70 12.01 26.37
N GLY A 96 0.90 11.29 25.27
CA GLY A 96 -0.15 10.85 24.34
C GLY A 96 -0.51 11.83 23.22
N ASN A 97 0.17 12.98 23.09
CA ASN A 97 -0.12 14.00 22.08
C ASN A 97 0.48 13.64 20.73
N VAL A 98 -0.28 13.85 19.65
CA VAL A 98 0.15 13.59 18.27
C VAL A 98 1.20 14.62 17.85
N LEU A 99 2.44 14.18 17.58
CA LEU A 99 3.57 15.05 17.25
C LEU A 99 3.61 15.41 15.77
N THR A 100 3.52 14.43 14.86
CA THR A 100 3.42 14.67 13.41
C THR A 100 2.75 13.50 12.70
N THR A 101 2.11 13.77 11.55
CA THR A 101 1.63 12.73 10.62
C THR A 101 2.62 12.64 9.45
N VAL A 102 3.78 12.04 9.67
CA VAL A 102 4.64 11.67 8.54
C VAL A 102 3.99 10.46 7.87
N ASN A 103 3.35 10.70 6.73
CA ASN A 103 2.71 9.66 5.93
C ASN A 103 3.79 8.85 5.18
N LYS A 104 4.69 8.19 5.92
CA LYS A 104 5.72 7.32 5.35
C LYS A 104 5.06 6.00 5.00
N GLN A 105 5.17 5.58 3.75
CA GLN A 105 4.69 4.26 3.33
C GLN A 105 5.53 3.18 4.04
N VAL A 106 4.95 2.56 5.07
CA VAL A 106 5.64 1.56 5.91
C VAL A 106 5.59 0.15 5.33
N TYR A 107 4.67 -0.11 4.40
CA TYR A 107 4.59 -1.37 3.66
C TYR A 107 4.10 -1.18 2.22
N SER A 108 4.38 -2.17 1.37
CA SER A 108 3.86 -2.29 0.01
C SER A 108 3.20 -3.66 -0.14
N LEU A 109 1.92 -3.70 -0.51
CA LEU A 109 1.21 -4.97 -0.71
C LEU A 109 1.85 -5.84 -1.79
N VAL A 110 2.54 -5.22 -2.76
CA VAL A 110 3.24 -5.89 -3.85
C VAL A 110 4.61 -6.38 -3.40
N GLU A 111 5.45 -5.50 -2.84
CA GLU A 111 6.81 -5.89 -2.45
C GLU A 111 6.83 -6.82 -1.23
N ASP A 112 5.85 -6.68 -0.33
CA ASP A 112 5.73 -7.49 0.89
C ASP A 112 4.83 -8.72 0.73
N ALA A 113 4.36 -9.01 -0.49
CA ALA A 113 3.38 -10.08 -0.75
C ALA A 113 3.77 -11.43 -0.11
N SER A 114 5.05 -11.83 -0.21
CA SER A 114 5.55 -13.07 0.38
C SER A 114 5.52 -13.07 1.92
N TYR A 115 5.80 -11.93 2.54
CA TYR A 115 5.75 -11.77 4.00
C TYR A 115 4.31 -11.73 4.51
N ILE A 116 3.42 -11.05 3.77
CA ILE A 116 1.99 -11.03 4.04
C ILE A 116 1.44 -12.45 3.97
N PHE A 117 1.70 -13.17 2.88
CA PHE A 117 1.30 -14.57 2.71
C PHE A 117 1.74 -15.45 3.88
N ALA A 118 3.04 -15.45 4.19
CA ALA A 118 3.58 -16.27 5.28
C ALA A 118 2.95 -15.92 6.64
N SER A 119 2.62 -14.64 6.85
CA SER A 119 2.01 -14.16 8.08
C SER A 119 0.54 -14.55 8.20
N PHE A 120 -0.24 -14.48 7.11
CA PHE A 120 -1.62 -14.98 7.06
C PHE A 120 -1.69 -16.48 7.34
N TYR A 121 -0.82 -17.25 6.70
CA TYR A 121 -0.79 -18.70 6.92
C TYR A 121 -0.34 -19.05 8.35
N LYS A 122 0.61 -18.30 8.90
CA LYS A 122 1.06 -18.49 10.28
C LYS A 122 -0.08 -18.25 11.28
N ASP A 123 -0.74 -17.10 11.21
CA ASP A 123 -1.67 -16.63 12.24
C ASP A 123 -3.08 -17.20 12.08
N TYR A 124 -3.55 -17.29 10.84
CA TYR A 124 -4.94 -17.65 10.55
C TYR A 124 -5.08 -19.01 9.87
N LYS A 125 -3.98 -19.64 9.45
CA LYS A 125 -3.99 -20.84 8.58
C LYS A 125 -4.75 -20.61 7.27
N ILE A 126 -4.74 -19.35 6.81
CA ILE A 126 -5.33 -18.95 5.53
C ILE A 126 -4.24 -18.97 4.48
N ASP A 127 -4.41 -19.82 3.47
CA ASP A 127 -3.64 -19.73 2.22
C ASP A 127 -4.30 -18.68 1.31
N LEU A 128 -3.62 -17.55 1.10
CA LEU A 128 -4.18 -16.47 0.28
C LEU A 128 -4.32 -16.86 -1.19
N ILE A 129 -3.51 -17.79 -1.70
CA ILE A 129 -3.60 -18.23 -3.10
C ILE A 129 -4.91 -19.02 -3.28
N ASP A 130 -5.25 -19.89 -2.34
CA ASP A 130 -6.51 -20.64 -2.37
C ASP A 130 -7.75 -19.76 -2.16
N MET A 131 -7.59 -18.61 -1.50
CA MET A 131 -8.70 -17.69 -1.19
C MET A 131 -9.04 -16.72 -2.33
N GLN A 132 -8.30 -16.71 -3.45
CA GLN A 132 -8.59 -15.84 -4.59
C GLN A 132 -10.01 -16.08 -5.11
N GLY A 133 -10.75 -15.00 -5.32
CA GLY A 133 -12.16 -15.04 -5.75
C GLY A 133 -13.18 -15.29 -4.61
N SER A 134 -12.73 -15.39 -3.36
CA SER A 134 -13.62 -15.66 -2.20
C SER A 134 -13.40 -14.74 -1.00
N LEU A 135 -12.23 -14.09 -0.91
CA LEU A 135 -11.86 -13.26 0.23
C LEU A 135 -12.06 -11.78 -0.11
N HIS A 136 -13.18 -11.24 0.36
CA HIS A 136 -13.51 -9.82 0.20
C HIS A 136 -12.43 -8.90 0.80
N TRP A 137 -12.15 -7.78 0.11
CA TRP A 137 -11.17 -6.75 0.44
C TRP A 137 -11.26 -6.21 1.88
N ASP A 138 -12.46 -5.86 2.35
CA ASP A 138 -12.67 -5.48 3.76
C ASP A 138 -12.23 -6.58 4.77
N LYS A 139 -12.44 -7.87 4.46
CA LYS A 139 -11.98 -8.99 5.31
C LYS A 139 -10.48 -9.15 5.25
N PHE A 140 -9.89 -9.07 4.05
CA PHE A 140 -8.46 -9.08 3.87
C PHE A 140 -7.78 -7.97 4.69
N ASN A 141 -8.27 -6.74 4.60
CA ASN A 141 -7.72 -5.61 5.38
C ASN A 141 -7.87 -5.83 6.88
N ALA A 142 -9.03 -6.29 7.36
CA ALA A 142 -9.24 -6.58 8.77
C ALA A 142 -8.23 -7.64 9.29
N LEU A 143 -7.99 -8.70 8.52
CA LEU A 143 -7.00 -9.72 8.86
C LEU A 143 -5.56 -9.17 8.81
N LEU A 144 -5.23 -8.37 7.81
CA LEU A 144 -3.90 -7.78 7.61
C LEU A 144 -3.50 -6.87 8.77
N ILE A 145 -4.38 -5.96 9.19
CA ILE A 145 -4.09 -5.02 10.29
C ILE A 145 -3.98 -5.74 11.64
N SER A 146 -4.73 -6.83 11.81
CA SER A 146 -4.80 -7.63 13.04
C SER A 146 -3.78 -8.76 13.12
N LEU A 147 -2.84 -8.88 12.17
CA LEU A 147 -1.72 -9.82 12.28
C LEU A 147 -0.97 -9.61 13.60
N SER A 148 -0.58 -10.70 14.25
CA SER A 148 0.16 -10.66 15.51
C SER A 148 1.58 -10.14 15.33
N ASP A 149 2.12 -9.47 16.35
CA ASP A 149 3.46 -8.84 16.33
C ASP A 149 4.58 -9.85 16.03
N ASN A 150 4.36 -11.12 16.35
CA ASN A 150 5.34 -12.18 16.12
C ASN A 150 5.46 -12.61 14.64
N THR A 151 4.63 -12.09 13.74
CA THR A 151 4.62 -12.42 12.32
C THR A 151 5.81 -11.81 11.58
N LYS A 152 6.15 -12.38 10.42
CA LYS A 152 7.28 -11.86 9.62
C LYS A 152 6.96 -10.47 9.07
N PHE A 153 5.72 -10.24 8.65
CA PHE A 153 5.27 -8.96 8.13
C PHE A 153 5.33 -7.85 9.19
N LYS A 154 4.79 -8.07 10.41
CA LYS A 154 4.85 -7.08 11.50
C LYS A 154 6.30 -6.74 11.88
N LYS A 155 7.17 -7.74 12.02
CA LYS A 155 8.60 -7.51 12.27
C LYS A 155 9.30 -6.66 11.21
N ILE A 156 8.90 -6.80 9.94
CA ILE A 156 9.47 -5.97 8.87
C ILE A 156 9.01 -4.52 8.98
N ILE A 157 7.72 -4.31 9.27
CA ILE A 157 7.16 -2.98 9.52
C ILE A 157 7.89 -2.33 10.71
N GLU A 158 8.06 -3.05 11.81
CA GLU A 158 8.81 -2.61 12.99
C GLU A 158 10.25 -2.21 12.63
N ILE A 159 10.98 -3.04 11.87
CA ILE A 159 12.36 -2.72 11.43
C ILE A 159 12.39 -1.43 10.60
N ARG A 160 11.43 -1.23 9.70
CA ARG A 160 11.37 -0.04 8.83
C ARG A 160 11.10 1.23 9.64
N GLN A 161 10.24 1.14 10.65
CA GLN A 161 9.87 2.26 11.53
C GLN A 161 10.93 2.57 12.61
N MET A 162 11.63 1.55 13.12
CA MET A 162 12.53 1.69 14.27
C MET A 162 13.61 2.77 14.06
N GLU A 163 13.64 3.80 14.88
CA GLU A 163 14.67 4.85 14.79
C GLU A 163 15.94 4.52 15.58
N GLU A 164 17.06 5.11 15.17
CA GLU A 164 18.29 5.03 15.96
C GLU A 164 18.18 5.92 17.20
N THR A 165 18.39 5.35 18.38
CA THR A 165 18.40 6.12 19.63
C THR A 165 19.82 6.46 20.08
N LYS A 166 19.95 7.45 20.97
CA LYS A 166 21.25 7.81 21.57
C LYS A 166 21.82 6.71 22.46
N GLU A 167 20.95 5.84 22.99
CA GLU A 167 21.30 4.75 23.91
C GLU A 167 21.84 3.51 23.17
N MET A 168 21.57 3.38 21.87
CA MET A 168 22.10 2.27 21.07
C MET A 168 23.61 2.38 20.88
N SER A 169 24.31 1.25 21.05
CA SER A 169 25.73 1.12 20.75
C SER A 169 25.99 1.30 19.25
N SER A 170 27.25 1.57 18.89
CA SER A 170 27.65 1.67 17.48
C SER A 170 27.34 0.39 16.69
N GLU A 171 27.50 -0.77 17.32
CA GLU A 171 27.20 -2.08 16.74
C GLU A 171 25.69 -2.26 16.51
N GLN A 172 24.85 -1.94 17.51
CA GLN A 172 23.38 -2.00 17.38
C GLN A 172 22.85 -1.07 16.29
N LYS A 173 23.43 0.12 16.15
CA LYS A 173 23.09 1.05 15.05
C LYS A 173 23.46 0.47 13.69
N GLU A 174 24.61 -0.19 13.59
CA GLU A 174 25.04 -0.82 12.35
C GLU A 174 24.13 -2.01 11.96
N GLU A 175 23.77 -2.86 12.93
CA GLU A 175 22.82 -3.96 12.71
C GLU A 175 21.45 -3.46 12.27
N LEU A 176 20.93 -2.42 12.91
CA LEU A 176 19.66 -1.79 12.53
C LEU A 176 19.72 -1.24 11.09
N ARG A 177 20.80 -0.54 10.71
CA ARG A 177 21.00 -0.04 9.34
C ARG A 177 21.05 -1.17 8.32
N LYS A 178 21.75 -2.27 8.63
CA LYS A 178 21.81 -3.47 7.78
C LYS A 178 20.42 -4.08 7.59
N ALA A 179 19.66 -4.23 8.67
CA ALA A 179 18.30 -4.75 8.63
C ALA A 179 17.36 -3.85 7.82
N LYS A 180 17.40 -2.53 8.06
CA LYS A 180 16.62 -1.55 7.29
C LYS A 180 16.94 -1.59 5.81
N LYS A 181 18.22 -1.72 5.44
CA LYS A 181 18.65 -1.86 4.05
C LYS A 181 18.14 -3.16 3.42
N ALA A 182 18.18 -4.26 4.16
CA ALA A 182 17.75 -5.57 3.67
C ALA A 182 16.24 -5.64 3.40
N TYR A 183 15.43 -4.90 4.15
CA TYR A 183 13.97 -4.88 4.01
C TYR A 183 13.42 -3.58 3.42
N ALA A 184 14.26 -2.74 2.83
CA ALA A 184 13.84 -1.47 2.25
C ALA A 184 12.92 -1.67 1.04
N LEU A 185 11.81 -0.94 1.01
CA LEU A 185 10.99 -0.79 -0.20
C LEU A 185 11.79 -0.09 -1.29
N LYS A 186 11.55 -0.44 -2.57
CA LYS A 186 12.24 0.18 -3.72
C LYS A 186 12.19 1.71 -3.69
N SER A 187 11.04 2.29 -3.33
CA SER A 187 10.86 3.75 -3.19
C SER A 187 11.76 4.37 -2.11
N ASN A 188 12.11 3.62 -1.07
CA ASN A 188 12.91 4.08 0.06
C ASN A 188 14.41 3.76 -0.08
N GLN A 189 14.81 2.93 -1.06
CA GLN A 189 16.21 2.55 -1.25
C GLN A 189 17.10 3.79 -1.54
N ALA A 190 16.63 4.69 -2.39
CA ALA A 190 17.37 5.93 -2.72
C ALA A 190 17.54 6.85 -1.50
N GLU A 191 16.54 6.95 -0.62
CA GLU A 191 16.59 7.75 0.61
C GLU A 191 17.58 7.13 1.63
N LEU A 192 17.57 5.80 1.77
CA LEU A 192 18.49 5.09 2.66
C LEU A 192 19.94 5.15 2.18
N GLU A 193 20.15 5.01 0.87
CA GLU A 193 21.47 5.20 0.25
C GLU A 193 21.99 6.61 0.52
N PHE A 194 21.17 7.63 0.27
CA PHE A 194 21.53 9.02 0.56
C PHE A 194 21.81 9.24 2.06
N SER A 195 20.99 8.68 2.94
CA SER A 195 21.14 8.84 4.39
C SER A 195 22.47 8.25 4.89
N GLY A 196 22.86 7.10 4.36
CA GLY A 196 24.10 6.40 4.68
C GLY A 196 25.38 6.99 4.06
N MET A 197 25.27 7.99 3.19
CA MET A 197 26.43 8.66 2.59
C MET A 197 27.13 9.62 3.57
N ASP A 198 28.45 9.70 3.46
CA ASP A 198 29.25 10.74 4.13
C ASP A 198 29.02 12.14 3.51
N ILE A 199 29.54 13.19 4.17
CA ILE A 199 29.33 14.59 3.73
C ILE A 199 29.86 14.84 2.30
N LYS A 200 30.95 14.16 1.90
CA LYS A 200 31.54 14.31 0.58
C LYS A 200 30.68 13.62 -0.48
N GLN A 201 30.24 12.40 -0.19
CA GLN A 201 29.33 11.63 -1.03
C GLN A 201 27.97 12.32 -1.20
N LYS A 202 27.40 12.88 -0.12
CA LYS A 202 26.16 13.69 -0.21
C LYS A 202 26.32 14.90 -1.13
N ARG A 203 27.46 15.60 -1.05
CA ARG A 203 27.76 16.74 -1.94
C ARG A 203 27.86 16.33 -3.41
N GLU A 204 28.43 15.16 -3.70
CA GLU A 204 28.53 14.61 -5.07
C GLU A 204 27.17 14.14 -5.59
N TRP A 205 26.38 13.45 -4.75
CA TRP A 205 25.00 13.05 -5.06
C TRP A 205 24.14 14.25 -5.43
N TYR A 206 24.21 15.34 -4.65
CA TYR A 206 23.49 16.59 -4.95
C TYR A 206 23.91 17.21 -6.29
N LYS A 207 25.21 17.21 -6.61
CA LYS A 207 25.71 17.75 -7.89
C LYS A 207 25.18 16.94 -9.09
N LYS A 208 25.14 15.61 -8.98
CA LYS A 208 24.70 14.70 -10.05
C LYS A 208 23.19 14.75 -10.32
N ASN A 209 22.39 14.96 -9.28
CA ASN A 209 20.93 14.97 -9.42
C ASN A 209 20.35 16.35 -9.74
N LYS A 210 21.10 17.44 -9.50
CA LYS A 210 20.70 18.79 -9.91
C LYS A 210 20.74 18.99 -11.43
N THR A 211 21.65 18.30 -12.15
CA THR A 211 21.76 18.37 -13.61
C THR A 211 20.69 17.55 -14.35
N LYS A 212 20.10 16.53 -13.72
CA LYS A 212 19.00 15.75 -14.32
C LYS A 212 17.64 16.48 -14.28
N GLY A 213 17.44 17.40 -13.35
CA GLY A 213 16.19 18.16 -13.22
C GLY A 213 16.10 19.42 -14.08
N SER A 214 17.15 19.73 -14.86
CA SER A 214 17.24 20.90 -15.73
C SER A 214 17.06 20.59 -17.23
N GLU A 215 16.72 19.35 -17.57
CA GLU A 215 16.42 18.90 -18.95
C GLU A 215 14.95 18.50 -19.12
N VAL A 216 14.04 19.09 -18.34
CA VAL A 216 12.57 19.02 -18.56
C VAL A 216 12.03 20.42 -18.80
#